data_AF-A0A2E7JKY6-F1
#
_entry.id   AF-A0A2E7JKY6-F1
#
_cell.length_a   1.000
_cell.length_b   1.000
_cell.length_c   1.000
_cell.angle_alpha   90.00
_cell.angle_beta   90.00
_cell.angle_gamma   90.00
#
_symmetry.space_group_name_H-M   'P 1'
#
loop_
_entity.id
_entity.type
_entity.pdbx_description
1 polymer ?
#
loop_
_entity_poly.entity_id
_entity_poly.type
_entity_poly.pdbx_seq_one_letter_code
_entity_poly.pdbx_strand_id
1 'polypeptide(L)'
;MDNFARYLMGGGFVIGSYWPEALVKYGGLIEGHDFWTERLRPEHPVFSSFYNVGSSYSRTFGDPNITPDWRHVTGYFVKGRLVGITEIFWGLGENPRWNMMAVNTVVYALTQEGSITQRLMQMVD
;
A
#
# COMPACT_ATOMS: atom_id res chain seq x y z
N MET A 1 12.07 16.40 0.17
CA MET A 1 11.07 15.50 0.80
C MET A 1 9.75 16.19 1.15
N ASP A 2 9.62 17.52 1.04
CA ASP A 2 8.32 18.22 1.21
C ASP A 2 7.25 17.67 0.25
N ASN A 3 7.56 17.55 -1.04
CA ASN A 3 6.66 16.95 -2.04
C ASN A 3 6.19 15.54 -1.66
N PHE A 4 7.03 14.74 -1.00
CA PHE A 4 6.65 13.40 -0.56
C PHE A 4 5.59 13.46 0.55
N ALA A 5 5.81 14.30 1.57
CA ALA A 5 4.83 14.49 2.65
C ALA A 5 3.51 15.06 2.10
N ARG A 6 3.58 16.09 1.24
CA ARG A 6 2.40 16.65 0.57
C ARG A 6 1.65 15.62 -0.26
N TYR A 7 2.38 14.79 -1.01
CA TYR A 7 1.79 13.72 -1.82
C TYR A 7 1.01 12.73 -0.94
N LEU A 8 1.61 12.19 0.12
CA LEU A 8 0.93 11.24 1.01
C LEU A 8 -0.28 11.87 1.72
N MET A 9 -0.13 13.08 2.26
CA MET A 9 -1.23 13.79 2.92
C MET A 9 -2.35 14.21 1.94
N GLY A 10 -1.99 14.45 0.68
CA GLY A 10 -2.91 14.81 -0.40
C GLY A 10 -3.71 13.64 -0.98
N GLY A 11 -3.55 12.43 -0.46
CA GLY A 11 -4.25 11.24 -0.95
C GLY A 11 -3.39 10.30 -1.81
N GLY A 12 -2.09 10.58 -1.91
CA GLY A 12 -1.14 9.77 -2.65
C GLY A 12 -0.92 8.39 -2.03
N PHE A 13 -0.36 7.49 -2.83
CA PHE A 13 -0.03 6.13 -2.41
C PHE A 13 1.38 5.74 -2.87
N VAL A 14 2.13 5.03 -2.01
CA VAL A 14 3.50 4.59 -2.30
C VAL A 14 3.67 3.09 -2.13
N ILE A 15 4.62 2.53 -2.86
CA ILE A 15 4.98 1.13 -2.81
C ILE A 15 6.48 1.05 -2.52
N GLY A 16 6.88 0.28 -1.51
CA GLY A 16 8.27 0.05 -1.11
C GLY A 16 8.96 1.19 -0.37
N SER A 17 8.53 2.44 -0.57
CA SER A 17 9.17 3.59 0.04
C SER A 17 8.38 4.17 1.22
N TYR A 18 9.06 4.40 2.34
CA TYR A 18 8.50 5.05 3.53
C TYR A 18 9.57 5.92 4.19
N TRP A 19 9.26 7.21 4.35
CA TRP A 19 10.17 8.21 4.94
C TRP A 19 9.47 8.95 6.08
N PRO A 20 9.49 8.41 7.31
CA PRO A 20 8.81 9.00 8.46
C PRO A 20 9.35 10.40 8.79
N GLU A 21 10.64 10.66 8.56
CA GLU A 21 11.26 11.96 8.79
C GLU A 21 10.64 13.06 7.92
N ALA A 22 10.17 12.70 6.71
CA ALA A 22 9.48 13.63 5.84
C ALA A 22 8.11 14.04 6.41
N LEU A 23 7.39 13.08 6.99
CA LEU A 23 6.08 13.30 7.61
C LEU A 23 6.19 14.17 8.87
N VAL A 24 7.23 13.96 9.68
CA VAL A 24 7.51 14.82 10.85
C VAL A 24 7.90 16.22 10.38
N LYS A 25 8.96 16.34 9.55
CA LYS A 25 9.56 17.62 9.22
C LYS A 25 8.67 18.52 8.35
N TYR A 26 7.96 17.94 7.38
CA TYR A 26 7.17 18.70 6.40
C TYR A 26 5.66 18.52 6.57
N GLY A 27 5.21 17.44 7.21
CA GLY A 27 3.80 17.23 7.52
C GLY A 27 3.38 17.71 8.90
N GLY A 28 4.33 17.98 9.80
CA GLY A 28 4.04 18.34 11.20
C GLY A 28 3.35 17.21 11.96
N LEU A 29 3.56 15.96 11.53
CA LEU A 29 2.89 14.79 12.07
C LEU A 29 3.70 14.14 13.19
N ILE A 30 3.01 13.52 14.14
CA ILE A 30 3.60 12.80 15.28
C ILE A 30 3.54 11.29 15.02
N GLU A 31 4.67 10.61 15.09
CA GLU A 31 4.75 9.15 14.95
C GLU A 31 4.00 8.44 16.09
N GLY A 32 3.30 7.36 15.77
CA GLY A 32 2.45 6.61 16.71
C GLY A 32 1.10 7.26 17.02
N HIS A 33 0.89 8.52 16.64
CA HIS A 33 -0.39 9.23 16.76
C HIS A 33 -1.00 9.51 15.39
N ASP A 34 -0.31 10.31 14.59
CA ASP A 34 -0.78 10.73 13.27
C ASP A 34 -0.36 9.79 12.17
N PHE A 35 0.72 9.03 12.37
CA PHE A 35 1.20 8.06 11.39
C PHE A 35 1.91 6.90 12.06
N TRP A 36 1.84 5.72 11.46
CA TRP A 36 2.48 4.50 11.96
C TRP A 36 2.64 3.49 10.85
N THR A 37 3.35 2.40 11.15
CA THR A 37 3.40 1.23 10.28
C THR A 37 2.84 0.04 11.03
N GLU A 38 2.05 -0.79 10.35
CA GLU A 38 1.58 -2.04 10.93
C GLU A 38 1.48 -3.12 9.86
N ARG A 39 1.61 -4.37 10.29
CA ARG A 39 1.35 -5.51 9.42
C ARG A 39 -0.13 -5.54 9.04
N LEU A 40 -0.41 -5.64 7.76
CA LEU A 40 -1.78 -5.73 7.29
C LEU A 40 -2.41 -7.06 7.73
N ARG A 41 -3.66 -6.97 8.18
CA ARG A 41 -4.47 -8.13 8.52
C ARG A 41 -4.78 -8.94 7.25
N PRO A 42 -4.85 -10.28 7.31
CA PRO A 42 -5.17 -11.13 6.16
C PRO A 42 -6.41 -10.72 5.37
N GLU A 43 -7.39 -10.12 6.04
CA GLU A 43 -8.67 -9.68 5.49
C GLU A 43 -8.62 -8.26 4.91
N HIS A 44 -7.46 -7.60 4.93
CA HIS A 44 -7.34 -6.22 4.45
C HIS A 44 -7.75 -6.14 2.96
N PRO A 45 -8.60 -5.16 2.57
CA PRO A 45 -9.15 -5.10 1.21
C PRO A 45 -8.11 -5.05 0.09
N VAL A 46 -6.89 -4.60 0.37
CA VAL A 46 -5.77 -4.63 -0.60
C VAL A 46 -5.47 -6.05 -1.13
N PHE A 47 -5.85 -7.11 -0.41
CA PHE A 47 -5.67 -8.50 -0.86
C PHE A 47 -6.82 -9.00 -1.76
N SER A 48 -7.90 -8.24 -1.89
CA SER A 48 -9.13 -8.64 -2.60
C SER A 48 -9.76 -7.52 -3.44
N SER A 49 -9.07 -6.41 -3.66
CA SER A 49 -9.63 -5.22 -4.34
C SER A 49 -9.98 -5.44 -5.82
N PHE A 50 -9.35 -6.41 -6.48
CA PHE A 50 -9.69 -6.82 -7.85
C PHE A 50 -9.64 -8.35 -7.99
N TYR A 51 -8.48 -8.94 -7.74
CA TYR A 51 -8.28 -10.38 -7.59
C TYR A 51 -8.38 -10.78 -6.13
N ASN A 52 -8.95 -11.95 -5.83
CA ASN A 52 -8.82 -12.55 -4.52
C ASN A 52 -7.52 -13.36 -4.44
N VAL A 53 -6.47 -12.79 -3.85
CA VAL A 53 -5.17 -13.45 -3.72
C VAL A 53 -4.95 -14.10 -2.34
N GLY A 54 -5.97 -14.07 -1.46
CA GLY A 54 -5.88 -14.55 -0.08
C GLY A 54 -4.69 -13.97 0.69
N SER A 55 -4.30 -14.63 1.79
CA SER A 55 -3.08 -14.34 2.57
C SER A 55 -2.15 -15.55 2.66
N SER A 56 -2.30 -16.51 1.75
CA SER A 56 -1.81 -17.89 1.95
C SER A 56 -0.30 -18.03 1.83
N TYR A 57 0.27 -18.94 2.63
CA TYR A 57 1.70 -19.12 2.89
C TYR A 57 2.38 -20.12 1.95
N SER A 58 3.55 -19.77 1.40
CA SER A 58 4.64 -20.71 1.08
C SER A 58 5.99 -19.98 0.97
N ARG A 59 7.09 -20.61 1.38
CA ARG A 59 8.31 -19.96 1.92
C ARG A 59 9.57 -19.98 1.03
N THR A 60 9.46 -20.06 -0.30
CA THR A 60 10.65 -20.05 -1.17
C THR A 60 10.50 -19.05 -2.31
N PHE A 61 11.43 -18.09 -2.39
CA PHE A 61 11.52 -17.15 -3.52
C PHE A 61 11.88 -17.90 -4.80
N GLY A 62 11.16 -17.62 -5.91
CA GLY A 62 11.53 -18.08 -7.26
C GLY A 62 10.85 -19.37 -7.76
N ASP A 63 10.01 -20.03 -6.96
CA ASP A 63 9.25 -21.21 -7.42
C ASP A 63 7.87 -20.79 -7.97
N PRO A 64 7.54 -21.09 -9.24
CA PRO A 64 6.23 -20.79 -9.83
C PRO A 64 5.07 -21.53 -9.15
N ASN A 65 5.33 -22.61 -8.41
CA ASN A 65 4.32 -23.41 -7.69
C ASN A 65 4.05 -22.91 -6.26
N ILE A 66 4.77 -21.89 -5.79
CA ILE A 66 4.68 -21.37 -4.41
C ILE A 66 3.72 -20.19 -4.34
N THR A 67 2.72 -20.27 -3.46
CA THR A 67 1.83 -19.14 -3.20
C THR A 67 2.58 -18.06 -2.41
N PRO A 68 2.70 -16.80 -2.91
CA PRO A 68 3.38 -15.74 -2.18
C PRO A 68 2.70 -15.47 -0.84
N ASP A 69 3.51 -15.31 0.21
CA ASP A 69 3.02 -15.02 1.55
C ASP A 69 2.82 -13.52 1.77
N TRP A 70 1.56 -13.08 1.69
CA TRP A 70 1.18 -11.68 1.90
C TRP A 70 1.16 -11.25 3.37
N ARG A 71 1.38 -12.19 4.30
CA ARG A 71 1.43 -11.90 5.74
C ARG A 71 2.58 -10.99 6.14
N HIS A 72 3.59 -10.82 5.28
CA HIS A 72 4.69 -9.89 5.53
C HIS A 72 4.44 -8.47 5.01
N VAL A 73 3.28 -8.22 4.38
CA VAL A 73 2.96 -6.89 3.87
C VAL A 73 2.68 -5.95 5.03
N THR A 74 3.61 -5.01 5.24
CA THR A 74 3.46 -3.89 6.16
C THR A 74 2.79 -2.73 5.43
N GLY A 75 1.74 -2.18 6.03
CA GLY A 75 1.10 -0.95 5.59
C GLY A 75 1.69 0.27 6.29
N TYR A 76 1.70 1.39 5.58
CA TYR A 76 2.07 2.71 6.08
C TYR A 76 0.80 3.53 6.22
N PHE A 77 0.52 4.01 7.43
CA PHE A 77 -0.71 4.72 7.76
C PHE A 77 -0.41 6.18 8.06
N VAL A 78 -1.22 7.09 7.50
CA VAL A 78 -1.23 8.51 7.85
C VAL A 78 -2.68 8.90 8.10
N LYS A 79 -2.96 9.41 9.31
CA LYS A 79 -4.28 9.81 9.79
C LYS A 79 -5.34 8.72 9.59
N GLY A 80 -4.98 7.48 9.87
CA GLY A 80 -5.86 6.31 9.71
C GLY A 80 -6.02 5.78 8.28
N ARG A 81 -5.51 6.49 7.27
CA ARG A 81 -5.56 6.04 5.87
C ARG A 81 -4.32 5.22 5.52
N LEU A 82 -4.48 4.12 4.80
CA LEU A 82 -3.36 3.38 4.22
C LEU A 82 -2.78 4.18 3.04
N VAL A 83 -1.59 4.73 3.23
CA VAL A 83 -0.90 5.59 2.25
C VAL A 83 0.24 4.88 1.52
N GLY A 84 0.52 3.63 1.89
CA GLY A 84 1.46 2.82 1.16
C GLY A 84 1.62 1.46 1.77
N ILE A 85 2.39 0.62 1.08
CA ILE A 85 2.76 -0.71 1.55
C ILE A 85 4.24 -0.97 1.28
N THR A 86 4.80 -1.93 2.02
CA THR A 86 6.13 -2.48 1.74
C THR A 86 6.24 -2.96 0.29
N GLU A 87 7.48 -3.09 -0.17
CA GLU A 87 7.75 -3.49 -1.54
C GLU A 87 7.12 -4.85 -1.84
N ILE A 88 6.33 -4.88 -2.91
CA ILE A 88 5.87 -6.11 -3.53
C ILE A 88 6.80 -6.32 -4.72
N PHE A 89 7.28 -7.53 -4.95
CA PHE A 89 8.18 -7.83 -6.06
C PHE A 89 7.38 -7.85 -7.38
N TRP A 90 7.36 -6.73 -8.11
CA TRP A 90 6.60 -6.60 -9.35
C TRP A 90 7.37 -7.21 -10.52
N GLY A 91 6.76 -8.15 -11.25
CA GLY A 91 7.36 -8.70 -12.47
C GLY A 91 8.67 -9.48 -12.28
N LEU A 92 9.11 -9.74 -11.05
CA LEU A 92 10.36 -10.42 -10.73
C LEU A 92 10.21 -11.94 -10.57
N GLY A 93 9.10 -12.53 -10.99
CA GLY A 93 8.90 -13.97 -10.92
C GLY A 93 7.88 -14.49 -11.93
N GLU A 94 8.03 -15.76 -12.29
CA GLU A 94 7.09 -16.50 -13.15
C GLU A 94 5.71 -16.69 -12.50
N ASN A 95 5.58 -16.39 -11.20
CA ASN A 95 4.33 -16.53 -10.48
C ASN A 95 3.37 -15.34 -10.74
N PRO A 96 2.21 -15.57 -11.38
CA PRO A 96 1.28 -14.50 -11.74
C PRO A 96 0.64 -13.80 -10.52
N ARG A 97 0.70 -14.39 -9.32
CA ARG A 97 0.12 -13.81 -8.10
C ARG A 97 0.80 -12.52 -7.66
N TRP A 98 2.08 -12.32 -8.00
CA TRP A 98 2.76 -11.04 -7.78
C TRP A 98 2.12 -9.91 -8.60
N ASN A 99 1.82 -10.19 -9.87
CA ASN A 99 1.12 -9.23 -10.74
C ASN A 99 -0.32 -8.99 -10.28
N MET A 100 -1.01 -10.03 -9.80
CA MET A 100 -2.34 -9.86 -9.21
C MET A 100 -2.32 -8.94 -7.99
N MET A 101 -1.30 -9.04 -7.13
CA MET A 101 -1.14 -8.13 -6.00
C MET A 101 -0.76 -6.71 -6.38
N ALA A 102 0.07 -6.54 -7.41
CA ALA A 102 0.34 -5.23 -8.00
C ALA A 102 -0.96 -4.57 -8.48
N VAL A 103 -1.79 -5.31 -9.23
CA VAL A 103 -3.10 -4.83 -9.70
C VAL A 103 -4.00 -4.47 -8.51
N ASN A 104 -4.13 -5.34 -7.51
CA ASN A 104 -4.94 -5.02 -6.33
C ASN A 104 -4.47 -3.76 -5.60
N THR A 105 -3.15 -3.61 -5.45
CA THR A 105 -2.56 -2.44 -4.78
C THR A 105 -2.92 -1.16 -5.52
N VAL A 106 -2.80 -1.16 -6.86
CA VAL A 106 -3.18 0.00 -7.69
C VAL A 106 -4.67 0.28 -7.58
N VAL A 107 -5.52 -0.74 -7.73
CA VAL A 107 -6.97 -0.57 -7.62
C VAL A 107 -7.35 -0.01 -6.27
N TYR A 108 -6.85 -0.59 -5.17
CA TYR A 108 -7.08 -0.10 -3.82
C TYR A 108 -6.61 1.35 -3.65
N ALA A 109 -5.39 1.68 -4.11
CA ALA A 109 -4.84 3.02 -4.02
C ALA A 109 -5.70 4.08 -4.71
N LEU A 110 -6.31 3.73 -5.84
CA LEU A 110 -7.16 4.63 -6.62
C LEU A 110 -8.58 4.74 -6.04
N THR A 111 -9.14 3.65 -5.51
CA THR A 111 -10.56 3.60 -5.12
C THR A 111 -10.81 3.84 -3.64
N GLN A 112 -9.80 3.72 -2.78
CA GLN A 112 -9.96 3.95 -1.34
C GLN A 112 -10.43 5.38 -1.03
N GLU A 113 -11.09 5.52 0.12
CA GLU A 113 -11.55 6.82 0.58
C GLU A 113 -10.39 7.81 0.75
N GLY A 114 -10.56 9.02 0.21
CA GLY A 114 -9.57 10.09 0.32
C GLY A 114 -8.34 9.92 -0.55
N SER A 115 -8.35 8.97 -1.51
CA SER A 115 -7.36 8.89 -2.58
C SER A 115 -7.32 10.18 -3.41
N ILE A 116 -6.19 10.45 -4.07
CA ILE A 116 -6.09 11.57 -5.02
C ILE A 116 -7.19 11.47 -6.08
N THR A 117 -7.47 10.27 -6.59
CA THR A 117 -8.49 10.05 -7.62
C THR A 117 -9.89 10.42 -7.12
N GLN A 118 -10.28 10.00 -5.92
CA GLN A 118 -11.58 10.39 -5.36
C GLN A 118 -11.70 11.90 -5.15
N ARG A 119 -10.65 12.54 -4.62
CA ARG A 119 -10.63 13.99 -4.41
C ARG A 119 -10.77 14.75 -5.72
N LEU A 120 -10.09 14.30 -6.78
CA LEU A 120 -10.22 14.90 -8.11
C LEU A 120 -11.64 14.75 -8.67
N MET A 121 -12.28 13.60 -8.49
CA MET A 121 -13.67 13.40 -8.94
C MET A 121 -14.63 14.34 -8.21
N GLN A 122 -14.47 14.53 -6.91
CA GLN A 122 -15.29 15.45 -6.11
C GLN A 122 -15.11 16.94 -6.48
N MET A 123 -14.06 17.30 -7.23
CA MET A 123 -13.84 18.67 -7.70
C MET A 123 -14.50 18.95 -9.06
N VAL A 124 -15.00 17.92 -9.75
CA VAL A 124 -15.58 18.01 -11.11
C VAL A 124 -17.12 18.12 -11.05
N ASP A 125 -17.72 17.85 -9.89
CA ASP A 125 -19.16 17.99 -9.61
C ASP A 125 -19.51 19.37 -9.02
#